data_AF-A0A9P9EGK0-F1
#
_entry.id   AF-A0A9P9EGK0-F1
#
_cell.length_a   1.000
_cell.length_b   1.000
_cell.length_c   1.000
_cell.angle_alpha   90.00
_cell.angle_beta   90.00
_cell.angle_gamma   90.00
#
_symmetry.space_group_name_H-M   'P 1'
#
loop_
_entity.id
_entity.type
_entity.pdbx_description
1 polymer ?
#
loop_
_entity_poly.entity_id
_entity_poly.type
_entity_poly.pdbx_seq_one_letter_code
_entity_poly.pdbx_strand_id
1 'polypeptide(L)' 'VIEFFNHPLKTGQHYNSIIISILAIIGLGANGGWVIAANYTPVLSAIIKGTRYLVLYQSILEQYNQIMQL' A
#
# COMPACT_ATOMS: atom_id res chain seq x y z
N VAL A 1 -0.13 -12.13 5.06
CA VAL A 1 0.01 -10.65 4.99
C VAL A 1 -0.08 -10.13 3.56
N ILE A 2 0.66 -10.69 2.60
CA ILE A 2 0.63 -10.27 1.18
C ILE A 2 -0.74 -10.53 0.52
N GLU A 3 -1.43 -11.60 0.91
CA GLU A 3 -2.75 -11.97 0.34
C GLU A 3 -3.82 -10.88 0.55
N PHE A 4 -3.71 -10.09 1.63
CA PHE A 4 -4.61 -8.98 1.91
C PHE A 4 -4.49 -7.86 0.85
N PHE A 5 -3.29 -7.63 0.34
CA PHE A 5 -3.03 -6.67 -0.74
C PHE A 5 -3.33 -7.26 -2.13
N ASN A 6 -3.48 -8.58 -2.23
CA ASN A 6 -3.70 -9.30 -3.48
C ASN A 6 -5.18 -9.65 -3.69
N HIS A 7 -6.09 -8.75 -3.31
CA HIS A 7 -7.49 -8.88 -3.70
C HIS A 7 -7.71 -8.13 -5.01
N PRO A 8 -8.16 -8.80 -6.09
CA PRO A 8 -8.53 -8.11 -7.31
C PRO A 8 -9.62 -7.09 -6.97
N LEU A 9 -9.42 -5.84 -7.38
CA LEU A 9 -10.41 -4.76 -7.24
C LEU A 9 -11.63 -5.14 -8.08
N LYS A 10 -12.50 -5.99 -7.54
CA LYS A 10 -13.76 -6.36 -8.16
C LYS A 10 -14.61 -5.10 -8.24
N THR A 11 -14.87 -4.65 -9.45
CA THR A 11 -15.71 -3.51 -9.80
C THR A 11 -17.04 -3.65 -9.03
N GLY A 12 -17.31 -2.74 -8.09
CA GLY A 12 -18.55 -2.75 -7.29
C GLY A 12 -18.39 -2.78 -5.76
N GLN A 13 -17.22 -3.13 -5.19
CA GLN A 13 -16.97 -3.11 -3.73
C GLN A 13 -15.78 -2.22 -3.35
N HIS A 14 -15.79 -0.96 -3.81
CA HIS A 14 -14.68 -0.01 -3.66
C HIS A 14 -14.30 0.30 -2.20
N TYR A 15 -15.23 0.14 -1.26
CA TYR A 15 -14.99 0.39 0.17
C TYR A 15 -14.49 -0.83 0.96
N ASN A 16 -14.47 -2.04 0.37
CA ASN A 16 -13.91 -3.23 1.02
C ASN A 16 -12.39 -3.36 0.84
N SER A 17 -11.77 -2.49 0.03
CA SER A 17 -10.32 -2.46 -0.10
C SER A 17 -9.71 -1.81 1.14
N ILE A 18 -8.93 -2.57 1.93
CA ILE A 18 -8.15 -2.01 3.04
C ILE A 18 -7.23 -0.89 2.57
N ILE A 19 -6.72 -0.96 1.34
CA ILE A 19 -5.87 0.09 0.78
C ILE A 19 -6.66 1.40 0.65
N ILE A 20 -7.86 1.37 0.05
CA ILE A 20 -8.70 2.57 -0.11
C ILE A 20 -9.13 3.11 1.27
N SER A 21 -9.44 2.22 2.21
CA SER A 21 -9.79 2.60 3.58
C SER A 21 -8.63 3.28 4.32
N ILE A 22 -7.42 2.72 4.24
CA ILE A 22 -6.21 3.31 4.82
C ILE A 22 -5.92 4.68 4.18
N LEU A 23 -6.04 4.80 2.86
CA LEU A 23 -5.85 6.06 2.15
C LEU A 23 -6.84 7.14 2.61
N ALA A 24 -8.10 6.77 2.83
CA ALA A 24 -9.10 7.68 3.37
C ALA A 24 -8.76 8.13 4.80
N ILE A 25 -8.29 7.21 5.65
CA ILE A 25 -7.90 7.52 7.04
C ILE A 25 -6.68 8.46 7.08
N ILE A 26 -5.68 8.26 6.21
CA ILE A 26 -4.49 9.12 6.15
C ILE A 26 -4.85 10.55 5.70
N GLY A 27 -5.92 10.70 4.92
CA GLY A 27 -6.45 11.99 4.50
C GLY A 27 -7.21 12.73 5.60
N LEU A 28 -7.59 12.07 6.70
CA LEU A 28 -8.33 12.67 7.81
C LEU A 28 -7.36 13.27 8.84
N GLY A 29 -7.50 14.58 9.06
CA GLY A 29 -6.82 15.32 10.10
C GLY A 29 -7.41 15.03 11.48
N ALA A 30 -6.62 15.27 12.52
CA ALA A 30 -7.01 15.03 13.92
C ALA A 30 -8.23 15.84 14.39
N ASN A 31 -8.57 16.91 13.68
CA ASN A 31 -9.75 17.74 13.90
C ASN A 31 -11.01 17.24 13.17
N GLY A 32 -10.95 16.08 12.50
CA GLY A 32 -12.03 15.55 11.68
C GLY A 32 -12.18 16.21 10.31
N GLY A 33 -11.32 17.18 9.96
CA GLY A 33 -11.24 17.78 8.63
C GLY A 33 -10.26 17.06 7.72
N TRP A 34 -10.22 17.42 6.43
CA TRP A 34 -9.24 16.87 5.50
C TRP A 34 -7.85 17.51 5.70
N VAL A 35 -6.79 16.71 5.59
CA VAL A 35 -5.40 17.18 5.61
C VAL A 35 -5.12 18.00 4.35
N ILE A 36 -4.45 19.15 4.50
CA ILE A 36 -4.07 19.99 3.35
C ILE A 36 -3.11 19.24 2.41
N ALA A 37 -3.26 19.46 1.11
CA ALA A 37 -2.55 18.72 0.07
C ALA A 37 -1.01 18.75 0.24
N ALA A 38 -0.45 19.86 0.73
CA ALA A 38 0.98 20.00 0.99
C ALA A 38 1.50 19.02 2.06
N ASN A 39 0.67 18.63 3.02
CA ASN A 39 1.02 17.69 4.07
C ASN A 39 0.64 16.25 3.71
N TYR A 40 -0.42 16.07 2.92
CA TYR A 40 -0.89 14.76 2.48
C TYR A 40 0.02 14.12 1.41
N THR A 41 0.48 14.91 0.44
CA THR A 41 1.24 14.42 -0.73
C THR A 41 2.58 13.76 -0.36
N PRO A 42 3.39 14.32 0.56
CA PRO A 42 4.64 13.68 0.97
C PRO A 42 4.42 12.34 1.68
N VAL A 43 3.39 12.25 2.54
CA VAL A 43 3.03 11.03 3.26
C VAL A 43 2.61 9.93 2.29
N LEU A 44 1.72 10.27 1.35
CA LEU A 44 1.29 9.35 0.31
C LEU A 44 2.48 8.85 -0.53
N SER A 45 3.37 9.76 -0.91
CA SER A 45 4.58 9.42 -1.68
C SER A 45 5.51 8.47 -0.91
N ALA A 46 5.68 8.69 0.39
CA ALA A 46 6.50 7.83 1.24
C ALA A 46 5.92 6.41 1.32
N ILE A 47 4.60 6.28 1.49
CA ILE A 47 3.91 4.99 1.53
C ILE A 47 4.09 4.24 0.22
N ILE A 48 3.83 4.89 -0.93
CA ILE A 48 3.97 4.26 -2.25
C ILE A 48 5.41 3.78 -2.48
N LYS A 49 6.40 4.60 -2.11
CA LYS A 49 7.82 4.24 -2.23
C LYS A 49 8.16 3.05 -1.32
N GLY A 50 7.77 3.10 -0.06
CA GLY A 50 8.00 2.03 0.90
C GLY A 50 7.41 0.70 0.43
N THR A 51 6.15 0.71 -0.01
CA THR A 51 5.49 -0.50 -0.54
C THR A 51 6.21 -1.06 -1.77
N ARG A 52 6.64 -0.21 -2.72
CA ARG A 52 7.44 -0.66 -3.88
C ARG A 52 8.74 -1.31 -3.46
N TYR A 53 9.47 -0.73 -2.51
CA TYR A 53 10.71 -1.31 -2.01
C TYR A 53 10.49 -2.67 -1.36
N LEU A 54 9.43 -2.82 -0.55
CA LEU A 54 9.10 -4.10 0.09
C LEU A 54 8.76 -5.19 -0.93
N VAL A 55 7.97 -4.86 -1.95
CA VAL A 55 7.64 -5.80 -3.03
C VAL A 55 8.88 -6.22 -3.82
N LEU A 56 9.75 -5.25 -4.14
CA LEU A 56 11.00 -5.54 -4.85
C LEU A 56 11.93 -6.42 -4.01
N TYR A 57 12.05 -6.13 -2.71
CA TYR A 57 12.83 -6.93 -1.79
C TYR A 57 12.31 -8.37 -1.70
N GLN A 58 10.99 -8.56 -1.60
CA GLN A 58 10.37 -9.88 -1.60
C GLN A 58 10.67 -10.64 -2.90
N SER A 59 10.56 -9.98 -4.06
CA SER A 59 10.87 -10.58 -5.36
C SER A 59 12.32 -11.04 -5.46
N ILE A 60 13.27 -10.26 -4.92
CA ILE A 60 14.68 -10.64 -4.87
C ILE A 60 14.87 -11.87 -3.98
N LEU A 61 14.26 -11.91 -2.79
CA LEU A 61 14.34 -13.08 -1.90
C LEU A 61 13.75 -14.34 -2.54
N GLU A 62 12.63 -14.22 -3.23
CA GLU A 62 12.01 -15.33 -3.98
C GLU A 62 12.93 -15.83 -5.08
N GLN A 63 13.58 -14.92 -5.83
CA GLN A 63 14.55 -15.28 -6.85
C GLN A 63 15.74 -16.04 -6.27
N TYR A 64 16.31 -15.58 -5.15
CA TYR A 64 17.43 -16.28 -4.49
C TYR A 64 17.04 -17.67 -3.99
N ASN A 65 15.84 -17.82 -3.40
CA ASN A 65 15.35 -19.12 -2.96
C ASN A 65 15.17 -20.09 -4.12
N GLN A 66 14.70 -19.63 -5.29
CA GLN A 66 14.58 -20.48 -6.48
C GLN A 66 15.94 -20.91 -7.03
N ILE A 67 16.95 -20.02 -7.01
CA ILE A 67 18.31 -20.35 -7.47
C ILE A 67 18.99 -21.34 -6.50
N MET A 68 18.79 -21.22 -5.19
CA MET A 68 19.38 -22.14 -4.21
C MET A 68 18.70 -23.51 -4.13
N GLN A 69 17.52 -23.68 -4.73
CA GLN A 69 16.86 -24.99 -4.84
C GLN A 69 17.18 -25.74 -6.15
N LEU A 70 18.09 -25.21 -6.99
CA LEU A 70 18.68 -25.84 -8.17
C LEU A 70 20.12 -26.26 -7.89
#